data_AF-A0A4U0NGJ3-F1
#
_entry.id   AF-A0A4U0NGJ3-F1
#
_cell.length_a   1.000
_cell.length_b   1.000
_cell.length_c   1.000
_cell.angle_alpha   90.00
_cell.angle_beta   90.00
_cell.angle_gamma   90.00
#
_symmetry.space_group_name_H-M   'P 1'
#
loop_
_entity.id
_entity.type
_entity.pdbx_description
1 polymer ?
#
loop_
_entity_poly.entity_id
_entity_poly.type
_entity_poly.pdbx_seq_one_letter_code
_entity_poly.pdbx_strand_id
1 'polypeptide(L)'
;MKKIILTGLSFLFALTLTFAQEGTPEEKAKETVETLTEKLTLTEEQRASIYNIVVEHKKAKWTLKSDTTLSADTIKEQAAGLTATADAKIIELLTEEQKPLYGQYIEERDAKKEEEHPAETL
;
A
#
# COMPACT_ATOMS: atom_id res chain seq x y z
N MET A 1 52.01 -25.76 -9.49
CA MET A 1 50.93 -26.76 -9.39
C MET A 1 50.74 -27.03 -7.90
N LYS A 2 49.56 -26.96 -7.26
CA LYS A 2 48.18 -27.29 -7.63
C LYS A 2 47.25 -26.28 -6.94
N LYS A 3 46.19 -25.87 -7.64
CA LYS A 3 45.14 -24.96 -7.16
C LYS A 3 44.29 -25.70 -6.13
N ILE A 4 44.03 -25.08 -4.98
CA ILE A 4 42.86 -25.41 -4.16
C ILE A 4 42.08 -24.12 -4.03
N ILE A 5 41.13 -23.96 -4.95
CA ILE A 5 40.13 -22.92 -4.92
C ILE A 5 39.24 -23.27 -3.73
N LEU A 6 39.25 -22.43 -2.70
CA LEU A 6 38.35 -22.49 -1.55
C LEU A 6 36.92 -22.17 -2.02
N THR A 7 36.32 -23.14 -2.71
CA THR A 7 34.92 -23.12 -3.12
C THR A 7 34.17 -23.92 -2.06
N GLY A 8 33.33 -23.26 -1.28
CA GLY A 8 32.43 -23.98 -0.38
C GLY A 8 32.23 -23.34 0.97
N LEU A 9 31.80 -22.09 1.02
CA LEU A 9 30.90 -21.63 2.08
C LEU A 9 30.25 -20.31 1.65
N SER A 10 28.93 -20.20 1.82
CA SER A 10 28.08 -19.00 1.61
C SER A 10 27.18 -18.97 0.38
N PHE A 11 26.68 -20.13 -0.08
CA PHE A 11 25.48 -20.18 -0.92
C PHE A 11 24.36 -21.01 -0.28
N LEU A 12 24.20 -20.88 1.04
CA LEU A 12 23.13 -21.52 1.79
C LEU A 12 22.55 -20.56 2.84
N PHE A 13 22.20 -19.34 2.40
CA PHE A 13 21.39 -18.41 3.19
C PHE A 13 20.46 -17.60 2.26
N ALA A 14 19.87 -18.25 1.26
CA ALA A 14 19.11 -17.57 0.20
C ALA A 14 17.62 -17.94 0.15
N LEU A 15 17.07 -18.63 1.16
CA LEU A 15 15.69 -19.16 1.07
C LEU A 15 14.75 -18.82 2.23
N THR A 16 15.08 -17.89 3.14
CA THR A 16 14.22 -17.63 4.31
C THR A 16 13.74 -16.18 4.50
N LEU A 17 14.00 -15.25 3.55
CA LEU A 17 13.65 -13.82 3.71
C LEU A 17 12.71 -13.25 2.63
N THR A 18 12.02 -14.07 1.86
CA THR A 18 11.10 -13.58 0.81
C THR A 18 9.85 -12.85 1.31
N PHE A 19 9.57 -12.87 2.62
CA PHE A 19 8.46 -12.08 3.22
C PHE A 19 8.87 -10.67 3.66
N ALA A 20 10.17 -10.36 3.78
CA ALA A 20 10.63 -9.05 4.23
C ALA A 20 10.60 -7.97 3.12
N GLN A 21 10.36 -8.35 1.86
CA GLN A 21 10.39 -7.41 0.73
C GLN A 21 9.14 -6.55 0.57
N GLU A 22 7.97 -6.95 1.09
CA GLU A 22 6.71 -6.20 0.90
C GLU A 22 6.36 -5.23 2.05
N GLY A 23 7.03 -5.33 3.21
CA GLY A 23 6.72 -4.56 4.43
C GLY A 23 5.38 -4.96 5.07
N THR A 24 5.18 -4.66 6.35
CA THR A 24 3.93 -4.94 7.09
C THR A 24 2.81 -3.96 6.70
N PRO A 25 1.52 -4.30 6.93
CA PRO A 25 0.42 -3.35 6.70
C PRO A 25 0.61 -2.05 7.49
N GLU A 26 1.13 -2.14 8.71
CA GLU A 26 1.42 -1.03 9.61
C GLU A 26 2.54 -0.12 9.07
N GLU A 27 3.64 -0.68 8.57
CA GLU A 27 4.71 0.11 7.94
C GLU A 27 4.19 0.83 6.69
N LYS A 28 3.41 0.14 5.85
CA LYS A 28 2.78 0.75 4.66
C LYS A 28 1.73 1.79 5.01
N ALA A 29 1.05 1.63 6.14
CA ALA A 29 0.13 2.64 6.64
C ALA A 29 0.90 3.88 7.11
N LYS A 30 2.02 3.70 7.83
CA LYS A 30 2.88 4.81 8.26
C LYS A 30 3.40 5.62 7.08
N GLU A 31 3.96 4.98 6.06
CA GLU A 31 4.42 5.64 4.81
C GLU A 31 3.29 6.43 4.14
N THR A 32 2.08 5.86 4.10
CA THR A 32 0.91 6.51 3.50
C THR A 32 0.52 7.76 4.31
N VAL A 33 0.46 7.67 5.64
CA VAL A 33 0.11 8.79 6.52
C VAL A 33 1.18 9.88 6.48
N GLU A 34 2.46 9.53 6.40
CA GLU A 34 3.55 10.50 6.22
C GLU A 34 3.34 11.30 4.93
N THR A 35 3.07 10.63 3.81
CA THR A 35 2.76 11.29 2.53
C THR A 35 1.54 12.21 2.63
N LEU A 36 0.46 11.74 3.28
CA LEU A 36 -0.74 12.56 3.48
C LEU A 36 -0.44 13.77 4.38
N THR A 37 0.38 13.58 5.41
CA THR A 37 0.76 14.67 6.32
C THR A 37 1.50 15.77 5.59
N GLU A 38 2.43 15.40 4.72
CA GLU A 38 3.19 16.36 3.91
C GLU A 38 2.28 17.10 2.91
N LYS A 39 1.38 16.39 2.23
CA LYS A 39 0.49 16.99 1.22
C LYS A 39 -0.63 17.85 1.81
N LEU A 40 -1.15 17.48 2.98
CA LEU A 40 -2.37 18.06 3.57
C LEU A 40 -2.08 18.89 4.82
N THR A 41 -0.83 18.90 5.31
CA THR A 41 -0.45 19.53 6.57
C THR A 41 -1.33 19.04 7.73
N LEU A 42 -1.45 17.71 7.88
CA LEU A 42 -2.34 17.10 8.86
C LEU A 42 -1.92 17.44 10.30
N THR A 43 -2.90 17.74 11.16
CA THR A 43 -2.69 17.87 12.61
C THR A 43 -2.38 16.51 13.25
N GLU A 44 -1.82 16.52 14.46
CA GLU A 44 -1.54 15.28 15.22
C GLU A 44 -2.76 14.37 15.34
N GLU A 45 -3.91 14.96 15.69
CA GLU A 45 -5.16 14.24 15.89
C GLU A 45 -5.69 13.63 14.58
N GLN A 46 -5.62 14.38 13.48
CA GLN A 46 -5.99 13.88 12.16
C GLN A 46 -5.07 12.75 11.74
N ARG A 47 -3.74 12.87 11.93
CA ARG A 47 -2.78 11.80 11.61
C ARG A 47 -3.08 10.52 12.36
N ALA A 48 -3.33 10.59 13.66
CA ALA A 48 -3.63 9.42 14.49
C ALA A 48 -4.92 8.72 14.01
N SER A 49 -5.97 9.50 13.72
CA SER A 49 -7.26 8.97 13.26
C SER A 49 -7.16 8.36 11.85
N ILE A 50 -6.49 9.06 10.93
CA ILE A 50 -6.24 8.59 9.57
C ILE A 50 -5.36 7.35 9.57
N TYR A 51 -4.35 7.26 10.46
CA TYR A 51 -3.51 6.07 10.57
C TYR A 51 -4.31 4.81 10.86
N ASN A 52 -5.27 4.86 11.79
CA ASN A 52 -6.11 3.70 12.10
C ASN A 52 -6.92 3.26 10.87
N ILE A 53 -7.52 4.21 10.14
CA ILE A 53 -8.27 3.92 8.90
C ILE A 53 -7.35 3.28 7.85
N VAL A 54 -6.14 3.81 7.68
CA VAL A 54 -5.19 3.29 6.69
C VAL A 54 -4.68 1.91 7.09
N VAL A 55 -4.41 1.63 8.38
CA VAL A 55 -4.03 0.29 8.85
C VAL A 55 -5.12 -0.72 8.56
N GLU A 56 -6.38 -0.41 8.89
CA GLU A 56 -7.53 -1.28 8.60
C GLU A 56 -7.63 -1.58 7.10
N HIS A 57 -7.52 -0.55 6.26
CA HIS A 57 -7.53 -0.67 4.81
C HIS A 57 -6.39 -1.56 4.29
N LYS A 58 -5.15 -1.36 4.76
CA LYS A 58 -3.98 -2.14 4.33
C LYS A 58 -4.11 -3.61 4.76
N LYS A 59 -4.59 -3.88 5.97
CA LYS A 59 -4.86 -5.23 6.46
C LYS A 59 -5.94 -5.92 5.63
N ALA A 60 -7.05 -5.25 5.39
CA ALA A 60 -8.14 -5.80 4.58
C ALA A 60 -7.66 -6.16 3.16
N LYS A 61 -6.88 -5.28 2.52
CA LYS A 61 -6.28 -5.56 1.20
C LYS A 61 -5.26 -6.69 1.22
N TRP A 62 -4.45 -6.79 2.28
CA TRP A 62 -3.52 -7.90 2.44
C TRP A 62 -4.28 -9.22 2.51
N THR A 63 -5.27 -9.31 3.40
CA THR A 63 -6.09 -10.51 3.55
C THR A 63 -6.78 -10.87 2.24
N LEU A 64 -7.37 -9.89 1.56
CA LEU A 64 -8.04 -10.08 0.28
C LEU A 64 -7.09 -10.62 -0.80
N LYS A 65 -5.87 -10.07 -0.91
CA LYS A 65 -4.85 -10.56 -1.86
C LYS A 65 -4.33 -11.95 -1.54
N SER A 66 -4.44 -12.37 -0.28
CA SER A 66 -3.99 -13.70 0.18
C SER A 66 -5.07 -14.77 -0.01
N ASP A 67 -6.30 -14.39 -0.36
CA ASP A 67 -7.41 -15.31 -0.59
C ASP A 67 -7.30 -15.97 -1.97
N THR A 68 -6.90 -17.23 -1.97
CA THR A 68 -6.72 -18.02 -3.20
C THR A 68 -8.02 -18.56 -3.78
N THR A 69 -9.16 -18.32 -3.12
CA THR A 69 -10.49 -18.75 -3.59
C THR A 69 -11.16 -17.74 -4.52
N LEU A 70 -10.66 -16.50 -4.54
CA LEU A 70 -11.22 -15.41 -5.32
C LEU A 70 -10.49 -15.24 -6.66
N SER A 71 -11.24 -14.83 -7.67
CA SER A 71 -10.67 -14.45 -8.97
C SER A 71 -9.91 -13.12 -8.86
N ALA A 72 -8.97 -12.89 -9.78
CA ALA A 72 -8.23 -11.62 -9.85
C ALA A 72 -9.17 -10.41 -10.03
N ASP A 73 -10.23 -10.54 -10.83
CA ASP A 73 -11.22 -9.49 -11.04
C ASP A 73 -12.03 -9.20 -9.77
N THR A 74 -12.43 -10.25 -9.05
CA THR A 74 -13.12 -10.12 -7.76
C THR A 74 -12.23 -9.45 -6.72
N ILE A 75 -10.94 -9.80 -6.67
CA ILE A 75 -9.96 -9.14 -5.80
C ILE A 75 -9.82 -7.67 -6.18
N LYS A 76 -9.76 -7.33 -7.48
CA LYS A 76 -9.66 -5.95 -7.95
C LYS A 76 -10.88 -5.12 -7.56
N GLU A 77 -12.07 -5.64 -7.78
CA GLU A 77 -13.34 -4.98 -7.43
C GLU A 77 -13.45 -4.73 -5.91
N GLN A 78 -13.21 -5.77 -5.10
CA GLN A 78 -13.26 -5.64 -3.65
C GLN A 78 -12.18 -4.68 -3.12
N ALA A 79 -10.97 -4.71 -3.70
CA ALA A 79 -9.90 -3.79 -3.33
C ALA A 79 -10.23 -2.33 -3.69
N ALA A 80 -10.96 -2.09 -4.78
CA ALA A 80 -11.47 -0.77 -5.14
C ALA A 80 -12.51 -0.29 -4.11
N GLY A 81 -13.45 -1.16 -3.70
CA GLY A 81 -14.43 -0.85 -2.65
C GLY A 81 -13.78 -0.54 -1.29
N LEU A 82 -12.74 -1.30 -0.89
CA LEU A 82 -11.95 -1.01 0.30
C LEU A 82 -11.25 0.34 0.22
N THR A 83 -10.72 0.69 -0.96
CA THR A 83 -10.06 1.99 -1.19
C THR A 83 -11.07 3.13 -1.07
N ALA A 84 -12.22 3.03 -1.76
CA ALA A 84 -13.27 4.05 -1.71
C ALA A 84 -13.82 4.27 -0.29
N THR A 85 -13.99 3.18 0.47
CA THR A 85 -14.43 3.25 1.87
C THR A 85 -13.42 3.98 2.75
N ALA A 86 -12.12 3.70 2.58
CA ALA A 86 -11.07 4.38 3.31
C ALA A 86 -11.00 5.86 2.95
N ASP A 87 -11.09 6.19 1.67
CA ASP A 87 -11.05 7.58 1.17
C ASP A 87 -12.22 8.40 1.74
N ALA A 88 -13.43 7.84 1.74
CA ALA A 88 -14.61 8.50 2.32
C ALA A 88 -14.41 8.81 3.81
N LYS A 89 -13.94 7.83 4.61
CA LYS A 89 -13.65 8.04 6.03
C LYS A 89 -12.55 9.08 6.26
N ILE A 90 -11.54 9.13 5.39
CA ILE A 90 -10.47 10.13 5.49
C ILE A 90 -11.04 11.53 5.22
N ILE A 91 -11.84 11.70 4.16
CA ILE A 91 -12.48 12.98 3.80
C ILE A 91 -13.29 13.58 4.96
N GLU A 92 -13.98 12.74 5.74
CA GLU A 92 -14.75 13.16 6.92
C GLU A 92 -13.88 13.77 8.03
N LEU A 93 -12.59 13.43 8.09
CA LEU A 93 -11.64 13.94 9.08
C LEU A 93 -10.88 15.19 8.61
N LEU A 94 -11.05 15.58 7.35
CA LEU A 94 -10.33 16.71 6.74
C LEU A 94 -11.12 18.01 6.86
N THR A 95 -10.41 19.12 6.98
CA THR A 95 -11.00 20.46 6.89
C THR A 95 -11.41 20.77 5.44
N GLU A 96 -12.27 21.77 5.25
CA GLU A 96 -12.67 22.22 3.91
C GLU A 96 -11.48 22.65 3.04
N GLU A 97 -10.42 23.17 3.65
CA GLU A 97 -9.19 23.56 2.94
C GLU A 97 -8.33 22.35 2.52
N GLN A 98 -8.42 21.24 3.26
CA GLN A 98 -7.67 20.01 2.99
C GLN A 98 -8.35 19.11 1.95
N LYS A 99 -9.69 19.11 1.88
CA LYS A 99 -10.45 18.25 0.95
C LYS A 99 -10.01 18.39 -0.53
N PRO A 100 -9.80 19.60 -1.09
CA PRO A 100 -9.33 19.74 -2.47
C PRO A 100 -7.93 19.15 -2.70
N LEU A 101 -7.03 19.27 -1.72
CA LEU A 101 -5.68 18.69 -1.80
C LEU A 101 -5.74 17.15 -1.76
N TYR A 102 -6.68 16.60 -0.99
CA TYR A 102 -6.90 15.17 -0.95
C TYR A 102 -7.51 14.64 -2.24
N GLY A 103 -8.41 15.41 -2.86
CA GLY A 103 -8.93 15.12 -4.20
C GLY A 103 -7.81 15.00 -5.24
N GLN A 104 -6.87 15.94 -5.27
CA GLN A 104 -5.69 15.87 -6.14
C GLN A 104 -4.83 14.64 -5.86
N TYR A 105 -4.62 14.31 -4.58
CA TYR A 105 -3.90 13.09 -4.21
C TYR A 105 -4.58 11.81 -4.71
N ILE A 106 -5.92 11.74 -4.66
CA ILE A 106 -6.69 10.60 -5.18
C ILE A 106 -6.51 10.48 -6.70
N GLU A 107 -6.62 11.60 -7.42
CA GLU A 107 -6.44 11.64 -8.88
C GLU A 107 -5.03 11.19 -9.28
N GLU A 108 -3.98 11.71 -8.64
CA GLU A 108 -2.58 11.30 -8.85
C GLU A 108 -2.39 9.80 -8.60
N ARG A 109 -2.94 9.31 -7.49
CA ARG A 109 -2.86 7.90 -7.10
C ARG A 109 -3.54 6.99 -8.12
N ASP A 110 -4.70 7.38 -8.62
CA ASP A 110 -5.50 6.55 -9.52
C ASP A 110 -4.94 6.57 -10.95
N ALA A 111 -4.42 7.72 -11.41
CA ALA A 111 -3.65 7.81 -12.65
C ALA A 111 -2.42 6.90 -12.63
N LYS A 112 -1.65 6.89 -11.53
CA LYS A 112 -0.49 6.01 -11.38
C LYS A 112 -0.86 4.52 -11.46
N LYS A 113 -2.01 4.12 -10.89
CA LYS A 113 -2.47 2.72 -11.00
C LYS A 113 -2.81 2.34 -12.44
N GLU A 114 -3.38 3.28 -13.19
CA GLU A 114 -3.70 3.08 -14.61
C GLU A 114 -2.44 2.98 -15.47
N GLU A 115 -1.38 3.73 -15.16
CA GLU A 115 -0.08 3.60 -15.82
C GLU A 115 0.64 2.28 -15.52
N GLU A 116 0.58 1.80 -14.26
CA GLU A 116 1.22 0.54 -13.84
C GLU A 116 0.46 -0.71 -14.34
N HIS A 117 -0.85 -0.57 -14.57
CA HIS A 117 -1.72 -1.60 -15.11
C HIS A 117 -2.62 -1.01 -16.19
N PRO A 118 -2.08 -0.68 -17.39
CA PRO A 118 -2.89 -0.18 -18.47
C PRO A 118 -3.99 -1.22 -18.71
N ALA A 119 -5.25 -0.78 -18.66
CA ALA A 119 -6.37 -1.64 -18.97
C ALA A 119 -6.01 -2.38 -20.25
N GLU A 120 -5.93 -3.71 -20.22
CA GLU A 120 -5.60 -4.52 -21.40
C GLU A 120 -6.52 -4.05 -22.53
N THR A 121 -5.97 -3.27 -23.43
CA THR A 121 -6.70 -2.64 -24.52
C THR A 121 -7.11 -3.76 -25.45
N LEU A 122 -8.43 -3.94 -25.58
CA LEU A 122 -9.15 -4.88 -26.44
C LEU A 122 -8.52 -5.05 -27.83
#